data_AF-A0A1G6YWZ4-F1
#
_entry.id   AF-A0A1G6YWZ4-F1
#
_cell.length_a   1.000
_cell.length_b   1.000
_cell.length_c   1.000
_cell.angle_alpha   90.00
_cell.angle_beta   90.00
_cell.angle_gamma   90.00
#
_symmetry.space_group_name_H-M   'P 1'
#
loop_
_entity.id
_entity.type
_entity.pdbx_description
1 polymer ?
#
loop_
_entity_poly.entity_id
_entity_poly.type
_entity_poly.pdbx_seq_one_letter_code
_entity_poly.pdbx_strand_id
1 'polypeptide(L)'
;MSTLTPAKPDAARAPGAPARAVLRGPTRVLLRLHRRVLWGAGAVSLAGLVLRRTVPAMAASLLVSGAVTAVLSTLRPTFWPVERDVFTPNSRYVWPEQADVTEQGLLTSGGDRLPPDLCSDPTFDLDACFAEHGVTHHYLEYHPASHYWPLQLVETGVLLALAALAVHAAFRVLRRLHG
;
A
#
# COMPACT_ATOMS: atom_id res chain seq x y z
N MET A 1 62.63 -46.11 -15.75
CA MET A 1 61.79 -46.85 -14.78
C MET A 1 60.37 -46.36 -14.97
N SER A 2 59.40 -47.26 -15.08
CA SER A 2 58.02 -46.96 -15.50
C SER A 2 57.03 -47.26 -14.37
N THR A 3 56.00 -46.42 -14.20
CA THR A 3 54.81 -46.73 -13.39
C THR A 3 53.55 -46.04 -13.94
N LEU A 4 52.41 -46.73 -13.84
CA LEU A 4 51.10 -46.40 -14.43
C LEU A 4 49.97 -46.74 -13.42
N THR A 5 48.70 -46.31 -13.56
CA THR A 5 48.08 -45.65 -14.72
C THR A 5 47.28 -44.37 -14.40
N PRO A 6 46.11 -44.36 -13.71
CA PRO A 6 45.05 -43.45 -14.19
C PRO A 6 44.28 -42.65 -13.12
N ALA A 7 43.59 -41.59 -13.57
CA ALA A 7 42.16 -41.37 -13.28
C ALA A 7 41.58 -40.25 -14.17
N LYS A 8 40.43 -40.52 -14.80
CA LYS A 8 39.60 -39.56 -15.55
C LYS A 8 38.45 -39.08 -14.66
N PRO A 9 38.04 -37.80 -14.79
CA PRO A 9 36.61 -37.54 -14.79
C PRO A 9 36.21 -36.48 -15.85
N ASP A 10 35.64 -36.95 -16.97
CA ASP A 10 34.61 -36.17 -17.66
C ASP A 10 33.27 -36.64 -17.09
N ALA A 11 32.57 -35.78 -16.36
CA ALA A 11 31.20 -36.02 -15.94
C ALA A 11 30.45 -34.67 -15.86
N ALA A 12 29.87 -34.28 -16.99
CA ALA A 12 28.94 -33.16 -17.05
C ALA A 12 27.53 -33.58 -16.58
N ARG A 13 26.64 -32.58 -16.43
CA ARG A 13 25.24 -32.64 -15.94
C ARG A 13 25.11 -32.64 -14.40
N ALA A 14 24.20 -31.89 -13.77
CA ALA A 14 23.00 -31.22 -14.32
C ALA A 14 22.73 -29.82 -13.75
N PRO A 15 22.15 -28.89 -14.56
CA PRO A 15 21.47 -27.71 -14.04
C PRO A 15 20.09 -28.11 -13.50
N GLY A 16 19.76 -27.73 -12.27
CA GLY A 16 18.46 -28.02 -11.66
C GLY A 16 18.54 -28.43 -10.18
N ALA A 17 18.91 -27.49 -9.31
CA ALA A 17 18.73 -27.63 -7.87
C ALA A 17 18.24 -26.29 -7.29
N PRO A 18 17.06 -26.23 -6.62
CA PRO A 18 16.57 -24.99 -6.04
C PRO A 18 17.44 -24.56 -4.87
N ALA A 19 17.87 -23.30 -4.87
CA ALA A 19 18.65 -22.71 -3.79
C ALA A 19 17.83 -22.68 -2.49
N ARG A 20 18.06 -23.64 -1.59
CA ARG A 20 17.52 -23.63 -0.23
C ARG A 20 18.19 -22.52 0.58
N ALA A 21 17.68 -21.30 0.47
CA ALA A 21 18.10 -20.17 1.29
C ALA A 21 17.80 -20.47 2.77
N VAL A 22 18.85 -20.71 3.55
CA VAL A 22 18.77 -21.10 4.97
C VAL A 22 18.44 -19.86 5.82
N LEU A 23 17.15 -19.58 6.00
CA LEU A 23 16.63 -18.54 6.90
C LEU A 23 16.81 -18.93 8.40
N ARG A 24 18.06 -18.98 8.87
CA ARG A 24 18.42 -19.28 10.28
C ARG A 24 18.43 -18.05 11.21
N GLY A 25 17.95 -16.89 10.74
CA GLY A 25 17.83 -15.64 11.49
C GLY A 25 16.45 -15.29 12.09
N PRO A 26 15.31 -15.40 11.37
CA PRO A 26 14.08 -14.69 11.76
C PRO A 26 13.32 -15.28 12.96
N THR A 27 13.36 -16.60 13.13
CA THR A 27 12.41 -17.33 14.00
C THR A 27 12.49 -16.94 15.48
N ARG A 28 13.68 -16.58 15.97
CA ARG A 28 13.88 -16.16 17.38
C ARG A 28 13.35 -14.75 17.66
N VAL A 29 13.26 -13.89 16.65
CA VAL A 29 12.70 -12.53 16.77
C VAL A 29 11.17 -12.60 16.71
N LEU A 30 10.63 -13.32 15.72
CA LEU A 30 9.18 -13.58 15.61
C LEU A 30 8.58 -14.18 16.89
N LEU A 31 9.19 -15.22 17.46
CA LEU A 31 8.68 -15.85 18.70
C LEU A 31 8.69 -14.90 19.92
N ARG A 32 9.69 -14.02 20.04
CA ARG A 32 9.75 -13.04 21.13
C ARG A 32 8.75 -11.90 20.94
N LEU A 33 8.49 -11.51 19.70
CA LEU A 33 7.48 -10.50 19.36
C LEU A 33 6.06 -11.05 19.60
N HIS A 34 5.73 -12.23 19.07
CA HIS A 34 4.43 -12.88 19.29
C HIS A 34 4.12 -13.08 20.77
N ARG A 35 5.09 -13.49 21.60
CA ARG A 35 4.86 -13.64 23.04
C ARG A 35 4.48 -12.31 23.69
N ARG A 36 5.18 -11.21 23.37
CA ARG A 36 4.86 -9.88 23.91
C ARG A 36 3.48 -9.39 23.45
N VAL A 37 3.12 -9.62 22.19
CA VAL A 37 1.78 -9.29 21.64
C VAL A 37 0.67 -10.07 22.35
N LEU A 38 0.85 -11.38 22.57
CA LEU A 38 -0.12 -12.23 23.27
C LEU A 38 -0.37 -11.78 24.72
N TRP A 39 0.69 -11.48 25.48
CA TRP A 39 0.55 -10.97 26.85
C TRP A 39 -0.07 -9.56 26.89
N GLY A 40 0.29 -8.68 25.95
CA GLY A 40 -0.30 -7.34 25.83
C GLY A 40 -1.79 -7.39 25.49
N ALA A 41 -2.18 -8.18 24.49
CA ALA A 41 -3.58 -8.38 24.10
C ALA A 41 -4.42 -8.98 25.24
N GLY A 42 -3.89 -9.96 25.97
CA GLY A 42 -4.57 -10.53 27.15
C GLY A 42 -4.80 -9.51 28.26
N ALA A 43 -3.81 -8.68 28.58
CA ALA A 43 -3.94 -7.63 29.59
C ALA A 43 -4.95 -6.54 29.21
N VAL A 44 -4.95 -6.10 27.95
CA VAL A 44 -5.94 -5.14 27.41
C VAL A 44 -7.36 -5.74 27.43
N SER A 45 -7.51 -7.02 27.10
CA SER A 45 -8.81 -7.70 27.09
C SER A 45 -9.40 -7.82 28.51
N LEU A 46 -8.57 -8.22 29.49
CA LEU A 46 -8.99 -8.30 30.89
C LEU A 46 -9.32 -6.92 31.48
N ALA A 47 -8.57 -5.87 31.13
CA ALA A 47 -8.90 -4.50 31.51
C ALA A 47 -10.22 -4.02 30.87
N GLY A 48 -10.52 -4.45 29.64
CA GLY A 48 -11.79 -4.19 28.96
C GLY A 48 -13.01 -4.83 29.64
N LEU A 49 -12.86 -6.03 30.20
CA LEU A 49 -13.95 -6.75 30.91
C LEU A 49 -14.38 -6.06 32.22
N VAL A 50 -13.47 -5.38 32.92
CA VAL A 50 -13.75 -4.72 34.21
C VAL A 50 -14.55 -3.42 34.02
N LEU A 51 -14.48 -2.81 32.84
CA LEU A 51 -14.98 -1.45 32.59
C LEU A 51 -16.09 -1.47 31.53
N ARG A 52 -17.34 -1.76 31.93
CA ARG A 52 -18.51 -1.67 31.02
C ARG A 52 -18.75 -0.28 30.39
N ARG A 53 -17.99 0.75 30.80
CA ARG A 53 -17.91 2.07 30.16
C ARG A 53 -16.77 2.23 29.13
N THR A 54 -15.71 1.42 29.13
CA THR A 54 -14.65 1.52 28.11
C THR A 54 -15.03 0.85 26.81
N VAL A 55 -15.80 -0.24 26.83
CA VAL A 55 -16.29 -0.89 25.60
C VAL A 55 -17.07 0.08 24.70
N PRO A 56 -18.11 0.83 25.18
CA PRO A 56 -18.78 1.82 24.34
C PRO A 56 -17.87 3.02 24.00
N ALA A 57 -16.91 3.40 24.85
CA ALA A 57 -15.95 4.45 24.53
C ALA A 57 -14.97 4.03 23.40
N MET A 58 -14.45 2.79 23.43
CA MET A 58 -13.61 2.25 22.37
C MET A 58 -14.40 2.09 21.06
N ALA A 59 -15.65 1.64 21.12
CA ALA A 59 -16.53 1.58 19.95
C ALA A 59 -16.76 2.98 19.36
N ALA A 60 -17.03 3.99 20.20
CA ALA A 60 -17.16 5.38 19.76
C ALA A 60 -15.85 5.92 19.15
N SER A 61 -14.69 5.68 19.78
CA SER A 61 -13.39 6.06 19.22
C SER A 61 -13.10 5.38 17.89
N LEU A 62 -13.41 4.09 17.74
CA LEU A 62 -13.20 3.34 16.50
C LEU A 62 -14.12 3.85 15.37
N LEU A 63 -15.39 4.14 15.69
CA LEU A 63 -16.34 4.75 14.75
C LEU A 63 -15.90 6.16 14.34
N VAL A 64 -15.43 6.99 15.28
CA VAL A 64 -14.90 8.33 14.96
C VAL A 64 -13.65 8.24 14.10
N SER A 65 -12.67 7.40 14.45
CA SER A 65 -11.47 7.20 13.63
C SER A 65 -11.81 6.68 12.24
N GLY A 66 -12.69 5.68 12.12
CA GLY A 66 -13.13 5.15 10.83
C GLY A 66 -13.86 6.19 9.97
N ALA A 67 -14.73 7.00 10.58
CA ALA A 67 -15.41 8.10 9.90
C ALA A 67 -14.41 9.19 9.44
N VAL A 68 -13.43 9.53 10.28
CA VAL A 68 -12.37 10.50 9.94
C VAL A 68 -11.51 9.98 8.78
N THR A 69 -11.10 8.71 8.80
CA THR A 69 -10.39 8.08 7.66
C THR A 69 -11.23 8.09 6.39
N ALA A 70 -12.53 7.76 6.46
CA ALA A 70 -13.42 7.76 5.30
C ALA A 70 -13.67 9.17 4.73
N VAL A 71 -13.77 10.19 5.59
CA VAL A 71 -13.89 11.60 5.18
C VAL A 71 -12.58 12.10 4.58
N LEU A 72 -11.43 11.80 5.18
CA LEU A 72 -10.12 12.16 4.63
C LEU A 72 -9.86 11.48 3.28
N SER A 73 -10.21 10.20 3.11
CA SER A 73 -10.03 9.50 1.83
C SER A 73 -10.94 10.03 0.72
N THR A 74 -12.17 10.44 1.04
CA THR A 74 -13.09 11.03 0.06
C THR A 74 -12.76 12.47 -0.30
N LEU A 75 -12.15 13.24 0.61
CA LEU A 75 -11.68 14.60 0.35
C LEU A 75 -10.24 14.67 -0.23
N ARG A 76 -9.44 13.59 -0.12
CA ARG A 76 -8.06 13.49 -0.67
C ARG A 76 -7.95 14.01 -2.12
N PRO A 77 -8.84 13.64 -3.07
CA PRO A 77 -8.75 14.12 -4.45
C PRO A 77 -9.08 15.61 -4.62
N THR A 78 -9.80 16.22 -3.68
CA THR A 78 -10.11 17.66 -3.68
C THR A 78 -8.98 18.48 -3.05
N PHE A 79 -8.24 17.91 -2.09
CA PHE A 79 -7.11 18.59 -1.46
C PHE A 79 -5.90 18.71 -2.38
N TRP A 80 -5.68 17.75 -3.29
CA TRP A 80 -4.56 17.81 -4.21
C TRP A 80 -4.89 17.16 -5.56
N PRO A 81 -4.73 17.86 -6.70
CA PRO A 81 -4.92 17.27 -8.01
C PRO A 81 -3.87 16.18 -8.28
N VAL A 82 -4.29 15.12 -8.98
CA VAL A 82 -3.38 14.15 -9.60
C VAL A 82 -2.72 14.78 -10.83
N GLU A 83 -1.47 14.40 -11.07
CA GLU A 83 -0.77 14.71 -12.31
C GLU A 83 -1.08 13.61 -13.34
N ARG A 84 -1.22 13.97 -14.62
CA ARG A 84 -1.56 13.02 -15.69
C ARG A 84 -0.52 13.06 -16.80
N ASP A 85 0.14 11.94 -17.00
CA ASP A 85 0.97 11.68 -18.17
C ASP A 85 0.17 10.93 -19.24
N VAL A 86 0.47 11.23 -20.50
CA VAL A 86 -0.07 10.54 -21.68
C VAL A 86 1.11 10.20 -22.60
N PHE A 87 1.26 8.92 -22.94
CA PHE A 87 2.40 8.42 -23.71
C PHE A 87 1.95 7.34 -24.70
N THR A 88 2.63 7.20 -25.83
CA THR A 88 2.27 6.17 -26.82
C THR A 88 2.69 4.78 -26.33
N PRO A 89 1.97 3.70 -26.70
CA PRO A 89 2.43 2.33 -26.52
C PRO A 89 3.85 2.14 -27.08
N ASN A 90 4.61 1.24 -26.45
CA ASN A 90 6.00 0.90 -26.82
C ASN A 90 7.00 2.08 -26.85
N SER A 91 6.64 3.26 -26.34
CA SER A 91 7.58 4.38 -26.15
C SER A 91 8.55 4.14 -24.99
N ARG A 92 9.68 4.86 -24.98
CA ARG A 92 10.59 4.89 -23.82
C ARG A 92 10.09 5.83 -22.73
N TYR A 93 8.85 5.64 -22.28
CA TYR A 93 8.29 6.38 -21.16
C TYR A 93 9.14 6.14 -19.90
N VAL A 94 9.54 7.22 -19.24
CA VAL A 94 10.34 7.19 -18.01
C VAL A 94 9.37 7.30 -16.85
N TRP A 95 9.21 6.21 -16.11
CA TRP A 95 8.34 6.17 -14.94
C TRP A 95 8.83 7.14 -13.85
N PRO A 96 7.96 8.03 -13.32
CA PRO A 96 8.35 8.95 -12.26
C PRO A 96 8.70 8.19 -10.98
N GLU A 97 9.88 8.49 -10.42
CA GLU A 97 10.32 7.86 -9.17
C GLU A 97 9.41 8.27 -7.99
N GLN A 98 9.10 7.29 -7.14
CA GLN A 98 8.29 7.49 -5.91
C GLN A 98 6.88 8.06 -6.15
N ALA A 99 6.30 7.83 -7.33
CA ALA A 99 4.92 8.18 -7.64
C ALA A 99 3.90 7.20 -7.00
N ASP A 100 2.82 7.75 -6.44
CA ASP A 100 1.64 7.01 -5.95
C ASP A 100 0.61 6.93 -7.11
N VAL A 101 0.62 5.81 -7.85
CA VAL A 101 -0.24 5.61 -9.03
C VAL A 101 -1.69 5.42 -8.58
N THR A 102 -2.58 6.28 -9.08
CA THR A 102 -4.01 6.31 -8.72
C THR A 102 -4.88 5.65 -9.80
N GLU A 103 -4.62 5.94 -11.07
CA GLU A 103 -5.34 5.36 -12.21
C GLU A 103 -4.36 5.15 -13.37
N GLN A 104 -4.57 4.11 -14.17
CA GLN A 104 -3.86 3.91 -15.44
C GLN A 104 -4.80 3.22 -16.43
N GLY A 105 -4.60 3.46 -17.72
CA GLY A 105 -5.42 2.80 -18.75
C GLY A 105 -5.05 3.18 -20.17
N LEU A 106 -5.99 2.92 -21.08
CA LEU A 106 -5.84 3.08 -22.52
C LEU A 106 -6.68 4.27 -23.01
N LEU A 107 -6.21 4.97 -24.06
CA LEU A 107 -6.90 6.09 -24.70
C LEU A 107 -7.00 5.89 -26.22
N THR A 108 -8.18 6.16 -26.76
CA THR A 108 -8.39 6.30 -28.21
C THR A 108 -7.78 7.60 -28.75
N SER A 109 -7.65 7.72 -30.06
CA SER A 109 -7.32 9.00 -30.71
C SER A 109 -8.36 10.10 -30.49
N GLY A 110 -9.61 9.73 -30.15
CA GLY A 110 -10.67 10.67 -29.74
C GLY A 110 -10.58 11.12 -28.28
N GLY A 111 -9.72 10.49 -27.47
CA GLY A 111 -9.59 10.75 -26.03
C GLY A 111 -10.52 9.91 -25.14
N ASP A 112 -11.19 8.90 -25.69
CA ASP A 112 -12.04 7.99 -24.92
C ASP A 112 -11.18 7.08 -24.04
N ARG A 113 -11.55 6.97 -22.75
CA ARG A 113 -10.91 6.03 -21.82
C ARG A 113 -11.42 4.62 -22.06
N LEU A 114 -10.49 3.70 -22.28
CA LEU A 114 -10.73 2.26 -22.42
C LEU A 114 -10.20 1.51 -21.17
N PRO A 115 -10.82 0.38 -20.79
CA PRO A 115 -10.38 -0.42 -19.64
C PRO A 115 -8.89 -0.83 -19.75
N PRO A 116 -8.13 -0.82 -18.64
CA PRO A 116 -6.69 -1.17 -18.67
C PRO A 116 -6.44 -2.63 -19.04
N ASP A 117 -7.42 -3.51 -18.84
CA ASP A 117 -7.37 -4.95 -19.07
C ASP A 117 -7.81 -5.37 -20.49
N LEU A 118 -8.33 -4.44 -21.31
CA LEU A 118 -8.92 -4.71 -22.64
C LEU A 118 -8.01 -5.52 -23.57
N CYS A 119 -6.71 -5.24 -23.56
CA CYS A 119 -5.68 -5.95 -24.33
C CYS A 119 -4.66 -6.64 -23.39
N SER A 120 -5.11 -7.21 -22.27
CA SER A 120 -4.23 -7.86 -21.28
C SER A 120 -4.03 -9.37 -21.48
N ASP A 121 -4.79 -9.99 -22.39
CA ASP A 121 -4.68 -11.43 -22.66
C ASP A 121 -3.38 -11.75 -23.44
N PRO A 122 -2.47 -12.57 -22.89
CA PRO A 122 -1.18 -12.87 -23.50
C PRO A 122 -1.27 -13.82 -24.72
N THR A 123 -2.46 -14.27 -25.11
CA THR A 123 -2.68 -15.11 -26.30
C THR A 123 -2.95 -14.30 -27.57
N PHE A 124 -3.29 -13.01 -27.45
CA PHE A 124 -3.48 -12.11 -28.59
C PHE A 124 -2.23 -11.28 -28.90
N ASP A 125 -2.13 -10.83 -30.15
CA ASP A 125 -1.17 -9.81 -30.55
C ASP A 125 -1.63 -8.45 -29.99
N LEU A 126 -0.81 -7.86 -29.12
CA LEU A 126 -1.09 -6.59 -28.44
C LEU A 126 -1.24 -5.43 -29.44
N ASP A 127 -0.40 -5.37 -30.47
CA ASP A 127 -0.43 -4.30 -31.47
C ASP A 127 -1.68 -4.44 -32.35
N ALA A 128 -2.11 -5.68 -32.64
CA ALA A 128 -3.37 -5.95 -33.33
C ALA A 128 -4.60 -5.56 -32.47
N CYS A 129 -4.60 -5.89 -31.18
CA CYS A 129 -5.69 -5.53 -30.26
C CYS A 129 -5.81 -4.00 -30.10
N PHE A 130 -4.68 -3.30 -30.00
CA PHE A 130 -4.65 -1.83 -29.98
C PHE A 130 -5.17 -1.22 -31.29
N ALA A 131 -4.79 -1.79 -32.45
CA ALA A 131 -5.28 -1.34 -33.75
C ALA A 131 -6.80 -1.56 -33.91
N GLU A 132 -7.32 -2.71 -33.47
CA GLU A 132 -8.76 -3.03 -33.50
C GLU A 132 -9.60 -2.07 -32.64
N HIS A 133 -9.10 -1.72 -31.44
CA HIS A 133 -9.80 -0.85 -30.51
C HIS A 133 -9.44 0.65 -30.64
N GLY A 134 -8.61 1.01 -31.63
CA GLY A 134 -8.19 2.39 -31.89
C GLY A 134 -7.35 3.02 -30.76
N VAL A 135 -6.68 2.18 -29.95
CA VAL A 135 -5.80 2.62 -28.85
C VAL A 135 -4.56 3.29 -29.45
N THR A 136 -4.29 4.52 -29.01
CA THR A 136 -3.13 5.30 -29.50
C THR A 136 -2.21 5.77 -28.38
N HIS A 137 -2.73 5.86 -27.15
CA HIS A 137 -1.98 6.30 -25.99
C HIS A 137 -2.35 5.47 -24.76
N HIS A 138 -1.41 5.35 -23.83
CA HIS A 138 -1.68 5.08 -22.42
C HIS A 138 -1.86 6.39 -21.67
N TYR A 139 -2.53 6.34 -20.53
CA TYR A 139 -2.46 7.39 -19.52
C TYR A 139 -2.07 6.82 -18.17
N LEU A 140 -1.44 7.68 -17.37
CA LEU A 140 -1.09 7.45 -15.98
C LEU A 140 -1.54 8.66 -15.16
N GLU A 141 -2.41 8.45 -14.17
CA GLU A 141 -2.72 9.45 -13.14
C GLU A 141 -2.03 9.06 -11.84
N TYR A 142 -1.22 9.97 -11.31
CA TYR A 142 -0.40 9.70 -10.13
C TYR A 142 -0.24 10.95 -9.25
N HIS A 143 0.15 10.74 -7.99
CA HIS A 143 0.70 11.82 -7.16
C HIS A 143 2.24 11.72 -7.16
N PRO A 144 2.98 12.72 -7.68
CA PRO A 144 4.43 12.78 -7.54
C PRO A 144 4.88 12.86 -6.07
N ALA A 145 6.14 12.50 -5.80
CA ALA A 145 6.76 12.54 -4.47
C ALA A 145 6.64 13.91 -3.76
N SER A 146 6.57 15.01 -4.54
CA SER A 146 6.34 16.37 -4.03
C SER A 146 5.00 16.54 -3.29
N HIS A 147 3.99 15.71 -3.60
CA HIS A 147 2.66 15.76 -2.98
C HIS A 147 2.61 15.09 -1.60
N TYR A 148 3.62 14.28 -1.25
CA TYR A 148 3.66 13.55 0.03
C TYR A 148 3.61 14.50 1.24
N TRP A 149 4.52 15.48 1.31
CA TRP A 149 4.63 16.37 2.47
C TRP A 149 3.41 17.28 2.67
N PRO A 150 2.89 17.98 1.64
CA PRO A 150 1.67 18.78 1.78
C PRO A 150 0.49 17.95 2.28
N LEU A 151 0.29 16.76 1.70
CA LEU A 151 -0.81 15.87 2.09
C LEU A 151 -0.68 15.39 3.55
N GLN A 152 0.53 14.96 3.94
CA GLN A 152 0.83 14.51 5.31
C GLN A 152 0.63 15.64 6.34
N LEU A 153 0.96 16.89 5.99
CA LEU A 153 0.75 18.05 6.85
C LEU A 153 -0.74 18.40 6.99
N VAL A 154 -1.52 18.33 5.91
CA VAL A 154 -2.98 18.53 5.95
C VAL A 154 -3.65 17.48 6.83
N GLU A 155 -3.36 16.19 6.61
CA GLU A 155 -3.92 15.10 7.41
C GLU A 155 -3.54 15.24 8.90
N THR A 156 -2.27 15.53 9.20
CA THR A 156 -1.80 15.77 10.57
C THR A 156 -2.51 16.98 11.20
N GLY A 157 -2.69 18.06 10.46
CA GLY A 157 -3.39 19.27 10.91
C GLY A 157 -4.86 19.00 11.26
N VAL A 158 -5.57 18.22 10.43
CA VAL A 158 -6.96 17.79 10.69
C VAL A 158 -7.03 16.92 11.95
N LEU A 159 -6.14 15.94 12.10
CA LEU A 159 -6.10 15.06 13.28
C LEU A 159 -5.80 15.84 14.57
N LEU A 160 -4.89 16.81 14.52
CA LEU A 160 -4.59 17.70 15.66
C LEU A 160 -5.78 18.61 16.02
N ALA A 161 -6.48 19.16 15.03
CA ALA A 161 -7.68 19.96 15.26
C ALA A 161 -8.80 19.13 15.91
N LEU A 162 -9.04 17.91 15.43
CA LEU A 162 -10.02 16.98 16.01
C LEU A 162 -9.65 16.58 17.45
N ALA A 163 -8.37 16.30 17.71
CA ALA A 163 -7.88 16.01 19.06
C ALA A 163 -8.08 17.21 20.01
N ALA A 164 -7.77 18.43 19.57
CA ALA A 164 -7.97 19.65 20.35
C ALA A 164 -9.46 19.89 20.68
N LEU A 165 -10.35 19.66 19.72
CA LEU A 165 -11.81 19.74 19.92
C LEU A 165 -12.31 18.69 20.93
N ALA A 166 -11.83 17.45 20.85
CA ALA A 166 -12.18 16.39 21.80
C ALA A 166 -11.71 16.72 23.23
N VAL A 167 -10.47 17.21 23.38
CA VAL A 167 -9.93 17.67 24.67
C VAL A 167 -10.73 18.86 25.21
N HIS A 168 -11.06 19.85 24.38
CA HIS A 168 -11.89 20.99 24.78
C HIS A 168 -13.28 20.53 25.25
N ALA A 169 -13.92 19.62 24.52
CA ALA A 169 -15.23 19.06 24.89
C ALA A 169 -15.16 18.33 26.24
N ALA A 170 -14.13 17.51 26.48
CA ALA A 170 -13.90 16.85 27.76
C ALA A 170 -13.76 17.85 28.92
N PHE A 171 -12.92 18.88 28.77
CA PHE A 171 -12.79 19.95 29.78
C PHE A 171 -14.08 20.76 29.99
N ARG A 172 -14.91 20.95 28.96
CA ARG A 172 -16.20 21.62 29.09
C ARG A 172 -17.22 20.76 29.84
N VAL A 173 -17.25 19.45 29.58
CA VAL A 173 -18.11 18.50 30.30
C VAL A 173 -17.68 18.39 31.76
N LEU A 174 -16.37 18.23 32.04
CA LEU A 174 -15.85 18.16 33.41
C LEU A 174 -16.17 19.42 34.23
N ARG A 175 -16.07 20.62 33.63
CA ARG A 175 -16.44 21.88 34.29
C ARG A 175 -17.94 22.03 34.54
N ARG A 176 -18.80 21.40 33.74
CA ARG A 176 -20.26 21.37 33.96
C ARG A 176 -20.73 20.35 35.00
N LEU A 177 -19.85 19.42 35.39
CA LEU A 177 -20.15 18.35 36.34
C LEU A 177 -19.61 18.63 37.77
N HIS A 178 -18.64 19.54 37.91
CA HIS A 178 -17.97 19.87 39.16
C HIS A 178 -17.98 21.37 39.49
N GLY A 179 -18.82 22.16 38.81
CA GLY A 179 -18.96 23.60 38.98
C GLY A 179 -20.41 24.03 38.83
#